data_AF-A0A6A2V9P1-F1
#
_entry.id   AF-A0A6A2V9P1-F1
#
_cell.length_a   1.000
_cell.length_b   1.000
_cell.length_c   1.000
_cell.angle_alpha   90.00
_cell.angle_beta   90.00
_cell.angle_gamma   90.00
#
_symmetry.space_group_name_H-M   'P 1'
#
loop_
_entity.id
_entity.type
_entity.pdbx_description
1 polymer ?
#
loop_
_entity_poly.entity_id
_entity_poly.type
_entity_poly.pdbx_seq_one_letter_code
_entity_poly.pdbx_strand_id
1 'polypeptide(L)'
;MTNASKQQSLTAEELEERFDHGEEAPGYFDVDHPIVERHPIVQKRITLTMPDWIVEGLDEEAEELAISRNAVVNTWLAERIRASHAHGQSVVRA
;
A
#
# COMPACT_ATOMS: atom_id res chain seq x y z
N MET A 1 -19.80 -7.78 -34.52
CA MET A 1 -19.58 -6.32 -34.59
C MET A 1 -19.56 -5.82 -33.16
N THR A 2 -18.38 -5.58 -32.59
CA THR A 2 -18.23 -5.14 -31.20
C THR A 2 -18.32 -3.61 -31.17
N ASN A 3 -19.32 -3.08 -30.47
CA ASN A 3 -19.48 -1.64 -30.28
C ASN A 3 -18.31 -1.11 -29.45
N ALA A 4 -17.43 -0.34 -30.07
CA ALA A 4 -16.48 0.51 -29.37
C ALA A 4 -17.29 1.63 -28.69
N SER A 5 -17.65 1.45 -27.42
CA SER A 5 -18.18 2.55 -26.62
C SER A 5 -17.07 3.59 -26.45
N LYS A 6 -17.40 4.83 -26.77
CA LYS A 6 -16.52 5.99 -26.71
C LYS A 6 -16.25 6.28 -25.23
N GLN A 7 -15.16 5.74 -24.66
CA GLN A 7 -14.78 6.04 -23.27
C GLN A 7 -14.52 7.54 -23.15
N GLN A 8 -15.38 8.23 -22.41
CA GLN A 8 -15.21 9.63 -22.07
C GLN A 8 -14.21 9.70 -20.92
N SER A 9 -13.10 10.43 -21.09
CA SER A 9 -12.14 10.68 -20.01
C SER A 9 -12.63 11.84 -19.15
N LEU A 10 -12.66 11.65 -17.84
CA LEU A 10 -13.01 12.65 -16.84
C LEU A 10 -11.76 13.00 -16.03
N THR A 11 -11.58 14.27 -15.65
CA THR A 11 -10.53 14.64 -14.69
C THR A 11 -10.94 14.26 -13.26
N ALA A 12 -9.98 14.23 -12.33
CA ALA A 12 -10.26 13.88 -10.93
C ALA A 12 -11.19 14.90 -10.26
N GLU A 13 -11.01 16.19 -10.55
CA GLU A 13 -11.82 17.29 -9.99
C GLU A 13 -13.28 17.20 -10.44
N GLU A 14 -13.52 16.93 -11.72
CA GLU A 14 -14.88 16.79 -12.26
C GLU A 14 -15.58 15.52 -11.75
N LEU A 15 -14.83 14.47 -11.40
CA LEU A 15 -15.39 13.27 -10.79
C LEU A 15 -15.87 13.55 -9.37
N GLU A 16 -15.05 14.27 -8.58
CA GLU A 16 -15.34 14.58 -7.19
C GLU A 16 -16.56 15.49 -7.07
N GLU A 17 -16.64 16.54 -7.90
CA GLU A 17 -17.80 17.44 -7.94
C GLU A 17 -19.11 16.69 -8.25
N ARG A 18 -19.11 15.83 -9.28
CA ARG A 18 -20.31 15.06 -9.67
C ARG A 18 -20.72 14.02 -8.62
N PHE A 19 -19.74 13.45 -7.92
CA PHE A 19 -19.99 12.52 -6.81
C PHE A 19 -20.67 13.25 -5.64
N ASP A 20 -20.20 14.43 -5.26
CA ASP A 20 -20.80 15.27 -4.21
C ASP A 20 -22.23 15.72 -4.56
N HIS A 21 -22.50 15.91 -5.86
CA HIS A 21 -23.84 16.22 -6.37
C HIS A 21 -24.78 15.00 -6.47
N GLY A 22 -24.31 13.79 -6.18
CA GLY A 22 -25.11 12.57 -6.21
C GLY A 22 -25.51 12.13 -7.62
N GLU A 23 -24.75 12.52 -8.64
CA GLU A 23 -25.01 12.15 -10.03
C GLU A 23 -24.64 10.69 -10.33
N GLU A 24 -25.49 9.98 -11.07
CA GLU A 24 -25.17 8.61 -11.52
C GLU A 24 -24.16 8.66 -12.68
N ALA A 25 -23.04 7.94 -12.53
CA ALA A 25 -21.92 7.92 -13.48
C ALA A 25 -21.70 6.58 -14.22
N PRO A 26 -22.73 5.86 -14.71
CA PRO A 26 -22.57 4.50 -15.27
C PRO A 26 -21.79 4.45 -16.60
N GLY A 27 -21.54 5.58 -17.25
CA GLY A 27 -20.81 5.65 -18.52
C GLY A 27 -19.30 5.88 -18.40
N TYR A 28 -18.80 6.18 -17.19
CA TYR A 28 -17.39 6.51 -16.94
C TYR A 28 -16.59 5.34 -16.36
N PHE A 29 -17.28 4.36 -15.78
CA PHE A 29 -16.68 3.21 -15.12
C PHE A 29 -17.03 1.92 -15.88
N ASP A 30 -16.02 1.17 -16.30
CA ASP A 30 -16.21 -0.18 -16.82
C ASP A 30 -16.39 -1.14 -15.64
N VAL A 31 -17.64 -1.29 -15.19
CA VAL A 31 -18.01 -2.19 -14.08
C VAL A 31 -18.04 -3.65 -14.52
N ASP A 32 -18.16 -3.91 -15.83
CA ASP A 32 -18.22 -5.26 -16.39
C ASP A 32 -16.83 -5.88 -16.55
N HIS A 33 -15.81 -5.05 -16.82
CA HIS A 33 -14.40 -5.46 -16.97
C HIS A 33 -13.46 -4.57 -16.14
N PRO A 34 -13.53 -4.62 -14.80
CA PRO A 34 -12.64 -3.85 -13.96
C PRO A 34 -11.19 -4.29 -14.15
N ILE A 35 -10.32 -3.36 -14.53
CA ILE A 35 -8.87 -3.57 -14.55
C ILE A 35 -8.37 -3.43 -13.11
N VAL A 36 -8.20 -4.56 -12.43
CA VAL A 36 -7.53 -4.57 -11.13
C VAL A 36 -6.02 -4.58 -11.38
N GLU A 37 -5.39 -3.41 -11.31
CA GLU A 37 -3.93 -3.31 -11.28
C GLU A 37 -3.41 -3.91 -9.97
N ARG A 38 -3.16 -5.23 -9.99
CA ARG A 38 -2.33 -5.88 -8.96
C ARG A 38 -0.90 -5.45 -9.20
N HIS A 39 -0.46 -4.37 -8.56
CA HIS A 39 0.97 -4.11 -8.44
C HIS A 39 1.56 -5.24 -7.59
N PRO A 40 2.35 -6.16 -8.17
CA PRO A 40 3.00 -7.17 -7.35
C PRO A 40 3.93 -6.44 -6.38
N ILE A 41 3.95 -6.89 -5.12
CA ILE A 41 4.90 -6.36 -4.13
C ILE A 41 6.30 -6.72 -4.63
N VAL A 42 7.01 -5.77 -5.22
CA VAL A 42 8.37 -5.96 -5.71
C VAL A 42 9.29 -6.01 -4.50
N GLN A 43 9.66 -7.22 -4.09
CA GLN A 43 10.63 -7.43 -3.02
C GLN A 43 12.01 -6.98 -3.49
N LYS A 44 12.66 -6.11 -2.70
CA LYS A 44 14.04 -5.67 -2.94
C LYS A 44 14.96 -6.26 -1.88
N ARG A 45 16.05 -6.91 -2.30
CA ARG A 45 17.09 -7.39 -1.39
C ARG A 45 18.09 -6.26 -1.11
N ILE A 46 18.38 -6.04 0.16
CA ILE A 46 19.35 -5.06 0.63
C ILE A 46 20.38 -5.76 1.52
N THR A 47 21.61 -5.26 1.51
CA THR A 47 22.68 -5.70 2.43
C THR A 47 22.95 -4.57 3.40
N LEU A 48 23.01 -4.87 4.70
CA LEU A 48 23.25 -3.88 5.75
C LEU A 48 24.32 -4.39 6.71
N THR A 49 25.03 -3.46 7.34
CA THR A 49 25.97 -3.75 8.42
C THR A 49 25.39 -3.23 9.73
N MET A 50 25.43 -4.07 10.77
CA MET A 50 24.92 -3.74 12.10
C MET A 50 25.97 -4.07 13.17
N PRO A 51 26.01 -3.33 14.28
CA PRO A 51 26.73 -3.72 15.48
C PRO A 51 26.34 -5.12 15.97
N ASP A 52 27.28 -5.80 16.62
CA ASP A 52 27.14 -7.17 17.11
C ASP A 52 25.93 -7.34 18.05
N TRP A 53 25.80 -6.45 19.04
CA TRP A 53 24.69 -6.47 20.02
C TRP A 53 23.30 -6.35 19.39
N ILE A 54 23.18 -5.74 18.20
CA ILE A 54 21.90 -5.68 17.47
C ILE A 54 21.60 -7.04 16.86
N VAL A 55 22.62 -7.70 16.29
CA VAL A 55 22.45 -9.02 15.67
C VAL A 55 22.08 -10.05 16.74
N GLU A 56 22.77 -10.03 17.88
CA GLU A 56 22.49 -10.90 19.02
C GLU A 56 21.04 -10.76 19.50
N GLY A 57 20.58 -9.52 19.76
CA GLY A 57 19.19 -9.31 20.19
C GLY A 57 18.14 -9.74 19.15
N LEU A 58 18.46 -9.63 17.85
CA LEU A 58 17.58 -10.14 16.79
C LEU A 58 17.56 -11.66 16.70
N ASP A 59 18.65 -12.32 17.07
CA ASP A 59 18.75 -13.79 17.11
C ASP A 59 17.98 -14.36 18.30
N GLU A 60 18.13 -13.77 19.48
CA GLU A 60 17.37 -14.17 20.68
C GLU A 60 15.86 -14.11 20.44
N GLU A 61 15.37 -13.02 19.84
CA GLU A 61 13.96 -12.87 19.50
C GLU A 61 13.51 -13.89 18.43
N ALA A 62 14.36 -14.16 17.44
CA ALA A 62 14.06 -15.13 16.39
C ALA A 62 13.92 -16.55 16.95
N GLU A 63 14.76 -16.90 17.93
CA GLU A 63 14.69 -18.16 18.66
C GLU A 63 13.42 -18.25 19.51
N GLU A 64 13.08 -17.19 20.27
CA GLU A 64 11.88 -17.15 21.10
C GLU A 64 10.59 -17.31 20.27
N LEU A 65 10.53 -16.63 19.13
CA LEU A 65 9.37 -16.69 18.22
C LEU A 65 9.40 -17.90 17.28
N ALA A 66 10.47 -18.69 17.27
CA ALA A 66 10.70 -19.81 16.35
C ALA A 66 10.55 -19.41 14.87
N ILE A 67 11.06 -18.23 14.50
CA ILE A 67 11.05 -17.70 13.12
C ILE A 67 12.45 -17.30 12.67
N SER A 68 12.63 -16.99 11.39
CA SER A 68 13.92 -16.49 10.91
C SER A 68 14.19 -15.06 11.39
N ARG A 69 15.47 -14.71 11.60
CA ARG A 69 15.92 -13.33 11.85
C ARG A 69 15.35 -12.31 10.85
N ASN A 70 15.31 -12.66 9.56
CA ASN A 70 14.75 -11.80 8.51
C ASN A 70 13.26 -11.51 8.72
N ALA A 71 12.51 -12.46 9.29
CA ALA A 71 11.09 -12.26 9.61
C ALA A 71 10.91 -11.29 10.78
N VAL A 72 11.76 -11.38 11.82
CA VAL A 72 11.81 -10.41 12.93
C VAL A 72 12.11 -9.02 12.39
N VAL A 73 13.21 -8.88 11.63
CA VAL A 73 13.63 -7.59 11.04
C VAL A 73 12.53 -6.98 10.18
N ASN A 74 11.91 -7.77 9.30
CA ASN A 74 10.86 -7.27 8.42
C ASN A 74 9.61 -6.83 9.20
N THR A 75 9.23 -7.58 10.23
CA THR A 75 8.04 -7.29 11.04
C THR A 75 8.24 -5.99 11.82
N TRP A 76 9.33 -5.87 12.57
CA TRP A 76 9.61 -4.69 13.38
C TRP A 76 9.81 -3.43 12.54
N LEU A 77 10.48 -3.55 11.38
CA LEU A 77 10.64 -2.43 10.46
C LEU A 77 9.28 -1.98 9.91
N ALA A 78 8.41 -2.92 9.50
CA ALA A 78 7.08 -2.62 9.02
C ALA A 78 6.22 -1.94 10.09
N GLU A 79 6.26 -2.43 11.33
CA GLU A 79 5.56 -1.83 12.47
C GLU A 79 6.03 -0.40 12.72
N ARG A 80 7.35 -0.17 12.76
CA ARG A 80 7.90 1.18 12.99
C ARG A 80 7.52 2.15 11.87
N ILE A 81 7.57 1.70 10.61
CA ILE A 81 7.16 2.51 9.45
C ILE A 81 5.66 2.84 9.54
N ARG A 82 4.81 1.85 9.80
CA ARG A 82 3.35 2.06 9.94
C ARG A 82 3.01 3.00 11.09
N ALA A 83 3.66 2.83 12.25
CA ALA A 83 3.49 3.72 13.38
C ALA A 83 3.86 5.15 13.02
N SER A 84 4.97 5.37 12.31
CA SER A 84 5.37 6.69 11.83
C SER A 84 4.33 7.31 10.88
N HIS A 85 3.80 6.55 9.93
CA HIS A 85 2.76 7.03 9.01
C HIS A 85 1.44 7.36 9.71
N ALA A 86 1.03 6.55 10.68
CA ALA A 86 -0.19 6.80 11.46
C ALA A 86 -0.10 8.14 12.23
N HIS A 87 1.08 8.47 12.77
CA HIS A 87 1.30 9.76 13.44
C HIS A 87 1.31 10.93 12.45
N GLY A 88 1.83 10.74 11.23
CA GLY A 88 1.83 11.79 10.19
C GLY A 88 0.44 12.10 9.60
N GLN A 89 -0.41 11.08 9.43
CA GLN A 89 -1.76 11.28 8.86
C GLN A 89 -2.75 11.94 9.83
N SER A 90 -2.52 11.85 11.14
CA SER A 90 -3.38 12.51 12.14
C SER A 90 -3.18 14.02 12.19
N VAL A 91 -2.02 14.54 11.76
CA VAL A 91 -1.72 15.98 11.79
C VAL A 91 -2.30 16.71 10.57
N VAL A 92 -2.59 16.01 9.48
CA VAL A 92 -3.11 16.60 8.23
C VAL A 92 -4.65 16.74 8.24
N ARG A 93 -5.34 16.27 9.29
CA ARG A 93 -6.80 16.31 9.42
C ARG A 93 -7.32 17.25 10.51
N ALA A 94 -6.48 18.15 11.04
CA ALA A 94 -6.85 19.14 12.06
C ALA A 94 -6.87 20.56 11.51
#